data_AF-A0A9X2NK75-F1
#
_entry.id   AF-A0A9X2NK75-F1
#
_cell.length_a   1.000
_cell.length_b   1.000
_cell.length_c   1.000
_cell.angle_alpha   90.00
_cell.angle_beta   90.00
_cell.angle_gamma   90.00
#
_symmetry.space_group_name_H-M   'P 1'
#
loop_
_entity.id
_entity.type
_entity.pdbx_description
1 polymer ?
#
loop_
_entity_poly.entity_id
_entity_poly.type
_entity_poly.pdbx_seq_one_letter_code
_entity_poly.pdbx_strand_id
1 'polypeptide(L)'
;MIHDSSPHAPTTEAAATVAPRSAAEHHAAAEALFTRAREVHPTINGSVGHENEYRRCLDWADMHLRLAEALTAGAGLLATQLRLKADGYKPNLSLGSEAYQWDTLLTDIHRKPEEKA
;
A
#
# COMPACT_ATOMS: atom_id res chain seq x y z
N MET A 1 12.61 -15.78 -47.52
CA MET A 1 11.67 -15.44 -46.43
C MET A 1 12.50 -14.85 -45.30
N ILE A 2 12.53 -13.52 -45.18
CA ILE A 2 13.21 -12.80 -44.11
C ILE A 2 12.15 -12.52 -43.05
N HIS A 3 12.35 -13.03 -41.84
CA HIS A 3 11.50 -12.73 -40.70
C HIS A 3 11.70 -11.26 -40.30
N ASP A 4 10.62 -10.51 -40.35
CA ASP A 4 10.51 -9.14 -39.89
C ASP A 4 10.49 -9.15 -38.35
N SER A 5 11.65 -8.94 -37.74
CA SER A 5 11.78 -8.78 -36.29
C SER A 5 11.58 -7.31 -35.94
N SER A 6 10.31 -6.92 -35.76
CA SER A 6 9.97 -5.64 -35.12
C SER A 6 10.51 -5.63 -33.68
N PRO A 7 11.30 -4.63 -33.27
CA PRO A 7 11.69 -4.50 -31.88
C PRO A 7 10.48 -4.02 -31.09
N HIS A 8 9.85 -4.91 -30.32
CA HIS A 8 9.01 -4.51 -29.20
C HIS A 8 9.89 -3.67 -28.27
N ALA A 9 9.61 -2.38 -28.19
CA ALA A 9 10.24 -1.50 -27.22
C ALA A 9 10.08 -2.13 -25.83
N PRO A 10 11.15 -2.18 -25.00
CA PRO A 10 11.02 -2.69 -23.66
C PRO A 10 10.06 -1.75 -22.92
N THR A 11 8.89 -2.28 -22.56
CA THR A 11 8.02 -1.72 -21.54
C THR A 11 8.90 -1.26 -20.41
N THR A 12 8.89 0.04 -20.13
CA THR A 12 9.66 0.70 -19.08
C THR A 12 9.53 -0.09 -17.80
N GLU A 13 10.53 -0.92 -17.56
CA GLU A 13 10.64 -1.78 -16.40
C GLU A 13 10.87 -0.84 -15.22
N ALA A 14 9.87 -0.86 -14.33
CA ALA A 14 9.86 -0.30 -12.99
C ALA A 14 11.15 0.45 -12.61
N ALA A 15 11.08 1.78 -12.65
CA ALA A 15 11.85 2.56 -11.68
C ALA A 15 11.65 1.87 -10.33
N ALA A 16 12.75 1.48 -9.68
CA ALA A 16 12.71 0.82 -8.38
C ALA A 16 11.91 1.69 -7.41
N THR A 17 10.59 1.44 -7.34
CA THR A 17 9.67 2.21 -6.53
C THR A 17 9.90 1.72 -5.12
N VAL A 18 10.74 2.47 -4.40
CA VAL A 18 10.82 2.36 -2.95
C VAL A 18 9.39 2.36 -2.43
N ALA A 19 8.98 1.27 -1.77
CA ALA A 19 7.64 1.15 -1.23
C ALA A 19 7.37 2.33 -0.29
N PRO A 20 6.18 2.97 -0.37
CA PRO A 20 5.81 4.07 0.52
C PRO A 20 6.03 3.70 1.99
N ARG A 21 6.60 4.63 2.76
CA ARG A 21 6.94 4.46 4.18
C ARG A 21 6.20 5.42 5.10
N SER A 22 5.42 6.34 4.55
CA SER A 22 4.68 7.35 5.30
C SER A 22 3.26 7.52 4.77
N ALA A 23 2.35 8.03 5.61
CA ALA A 23 0.97 8.30 5.20
C ALA A 23 0.90 9.25 4.00
N ALA A 24 1.77 10.27 3.96
CA ALA A 24 1.87 11.20 2.83
C ALA A 24 2.31 10.51 1.53
N GLU A 25 3.29 9.60 1.61
CA GLU A 25 3.70 8.81 0.44
C GLU A 25 2.60 7.85 -0.02
N HIS A 26 1.85 7.25 0.90
CA HIS A 26 0.68 6.44 0.55
C HIS A 26 -0.42 7.27 -0.11
N HIS A 27 -0.69 8.50 0.36
CA HIS A 27 -1.63 9.42 -0.31
C HIS A 27 -1.16 9.78 -1.72
N ALA A 28 0.11 10.15 -1.90
CA ALA A 28 0.66 10.46 -3.22
C ALA A 28 0.59 9.26 -4.18
N ALA A 29 0.83 8.05 -3.68
CA ALA A 29 0.68 6.82 -4.46
C ALA A 29 -0.79 6.58 -4.88
N ALA A 30 -1.75 6.80 -3.98
CA ALA A 30 -3.17 6.70 -4.31
C ALA A 30 -3.59 7.73 -5.37
N GLU A 31 -3.12 8.98 -5.26
CA GLU A 31 -3.38 10.04 -6.25
C GLU A 31 -2.83 9.68 -7.64
N ALA A 32 -1.63 9.11 -7.71
CA ALA A 32 -1.05 8.64 -8.96
C ALA A 32 -1.91 7.52 -9.60
N LEU A 33 -2.42 6.59 -8.77
CA LEU A 33 -3.30 5.52 -9.24
C LEU A 33 -4.66 6.04 -9.70
N PHE A 34 -5.26 7.01 -8.99
CA PHE A 34 -6.49 7.66 -9.44
C PHE A 34 -6.29 8.45 -10.74
N THR A 35 -5.15 9.11 -10.89
CA THR A 35 -4.79 9.81 -12.13
C THR A 35 -4.75 8.82 -13.30
N ARG A 36 -4.06 7.69 -13.14
CA ARG A 36 -4.04 6.61 -14.14
C ARG A 36 -5.42 6.04 -14.40
N ALA A 37 -6.24 5.81 -13.36
CA ALA A 37 -7.61 5.33 -13.53
C ALA A 37 -8.45 6.29 -14.39
N ARG A 38 -8.27 7.61 -14.20
CA ARG A 38 -8.95 8.64 -15.00
C ARG A 38 -8.49 8.67 -16.45
N GLU A 39 -7.23 8.36 -16.72
CA GLU A 39 -6.68 8.25 -18.09
C GLU A 39 -7.22 7.02 -18.83
N VAL A 40 -7.38 5.89 -18.13
CA VAL A 40 -7.90 4.64 -18.70
C VAL A 40 -9.43 4.67 -18.84
N HIS A 41 -10.15 5.42 -17.99
CA HIS A 41 -11.61 5.43 -17.97
C HIS A 41 -12.30 5.64 -19.34
N PRO A 42 -11.87 6.59 -20.20
CA PRO A 42 -12.48 6.80 -21.52
C PRO A 42 -12.34 5.60 -22.47
N THR A 43 -11.36 4.72 -22.28
CA THR A 43 -11.07 3.59 -23.18
C THR A 43 -11.66 2.26 -22.69
N ILE A 44 -12.42 2.27 -21.59
CA ILE A 44 -13.03 1.06 -21.00
C ILE A 44 -14.09 0.46 -21.92
N ASN A 45 -14.86 1.28 -22.65
CA ASN A 45 -15.95 0.83 -23.51
C ASN A 45 -15.43 0.10 -24.76
N GLY A 46 -15.03 -1.15 -24.61
CA GLY A 46 -14.65 -2.04 -25.71
C GLY A 46 -13.46 -2.97 -25.45
N SER A 47 -12.76 -2.82 -24.32
CA SER A 47 -11.57 -3.64 -24.02
C SER A 47 -11.59 -4.15 -22.57
N VAL A 48 -11.74 -5.46 -22.41
CA VAL A 48 -11.63 -6.17 -21.12
C VAL A 48 -10.26 -5.93 -20.46
N GLY A 49 -9.23 -5.64 -21.25
CA GLY A 49 -7.91 -5.26 -20.72
C GLY A 49 -7.94 -3.92 -19.96
N HIS A 50 -8.57 -2.90 -20.54
CA HIS A 50 -8.68 -1.57 -19.92
C HIS A 50 -9.61 -1.57 -18.70
N GLU A 51 -10.68 -2.37 -18.72
CA GLU A 51 -11.55 -2.54 -17.56
C GLU A 51 -10.79 -3.15 -16.36
N ASN A 52 -9.99 -4.18 -16.60
CA ASN A 52 -9.19 -4.81 -15.55
C ASN A 52 -8.11 -3.87 -15.00
N GLU A 53 -7.47 -3.08 -15.87
CA GLU A 53 -6.50 -2.07 -15.46
C GLU A 53 -7.15 -0.96 -14.61
N TYR A 54 -8.31 -0.47 -15.03
CA TYR A 54 -9.07 0.53 -14.29
C TYR A 54 -9.42 0.04 -12.88
N ARG A 55 -10.02 -1.16 -12.77
CA ARG A 55 -10.36 -1.76 -11.48
C ARG A 55 -9.13 -1.98 -10.61
N ARG A 56 -8.03 -2.48 -11.18
CA ARG A 56 -6.77 -2.62 -10.47
C ARG A 56 -6.30 -1.28 -9.91
N CYS A 57 -6.31 -0.21 -10.70
CA CYS A 57 -5.89 1.11 -10.20
C CYS A 57 -6.73 1.56 -8.99
N LEU A 58 -8.04 1.35 -9.02
CA LEU A 58 -8.93 1.67 -7.89
C LEU A 58 -8.66 0.80 -6.65
N ASP A 59 -8.50 -0.52 -6.83
CA ASP A 59 -8.25 -1.45 -5.72
C ASP A 59 -6.95 -1.11 -4.98
N TRP A 60 -5.87 -0.81 -5.74
CA TRP A 60 -4.60 -0.40 -5.15
C TRP A 60 -4.70 0.99 -4.52
N ALA A 61 -5.44 1.93 -5.12
CA ALA A 61 -5.63 3.26 -4.54
C ALA A 61 -6.36 3.19 -3.19
N ASP A 62 -7.43 2.38 -3.09
CA ASP A 62 -8.15 2.13 -1.83
C ASP A 62 -7.22 1.53 -0.77
N MET A 63 -6.41 0.54 -1.14
CA MET A 63 -5.42 -0.04 -0.24
C MET A 63 -4.43 1.00 0.29
N HIS A 64 -3.88 1.87 -0.59
CA HIS A 64 -2.98 2.94 -0.17
C HIS A 64 -3.66 3.93 0.77
N LEU A 65 -4.91 4.31 0.52
CA LEU A 65 -5.66 5.20 1.41
C LEU A 65 -5.88 4.58 2.80
N ARG A 66 -6.28 3.31 2.87
CA ARG A 66 -6.43 2.60 4.16
C ARG A 66 -5.14 2.53 4.96
N LEU A 67 -4.01 2.33 4.28
CA LEU A 67 -2.69 2.36 4.93
C LEU A 67 -2.35 3.77 5.45
N ALA A 68 -2.64 4.81 4.67
CA ALA A 68 -2.43 6.19 5.10
C ALA A 68 -3.29 6.55 6.32
N GLU A 69 -4.55 6.12 6.34
CA GLU A 69 -5.47 6.29 7.47
C GLU A 69 -4.96 5.58 8.72
N ALA A 70 -4.56 4.32 8.60
CA ALA A 70 -4.02 3.54 9.72
C ALA A 70 -2.76 4.17 10.31
N LEU A 71 -1.83 4.62 9.46
CA LEU A 71 -0.61 5.32 9.88
C LEU A 71 -0.93 6.62 10.61
N THR A 72 -1.88 7.41 10.09
CA THR A 72 -2.30 8.67 10.69
C THR A 72 -2.96 8.46 12.05
N ALA A 73 -3.85 7.47 12.16
CA ALA A 73 -4.50 7.11 13.41
C ALA A 73 -3.49 6.62 14.46
N GLY A 74 -2.55 5.76 14.06
CA GLY A 74 -1.46 5.28 14.93
C GLY A 74 -0.57 6.41 15.44
N ALA A 75 -0.21 7.37 14.58
CA ALA A 75 0.55 8.55 14.97
C ALA A 75 -0.23 9.43 15.98
N GLY A 76 -1.54 9.62 15.77
CA GLY A 76 -2.41 10.35 16.70
C GLY A 76 -2.53 9.68 18.07
N LEU A 77 -2.62 8.35 18.11
CA LEU A 77 -2.63 7.58 19.36
C LEU A 77 -1.32 7.78 20.14
N LEU A 78 -0.17 7.64 19.47
CA LEU A 78 1.14 7.84 20.10
C LEU A 78 1.32 9.27 20.60
N ALA A 79 0.94 10.28 19.81
CA ALA A 79 0.99 11.68 20.22
C ALA A 79 0.13 11.94 21.47
N THR A 80 -1.08 11.36 21.53
CA THR A 80 -1.97 11.46 22.68
C THR A 80 -1.36 10.79 23.91
N GLN A 81 -0.77 9.60 23.75
CA GLN A 81 -0.08 8.89 24.83
C GLN A 81 1.09 9.70 25.37
N LEU A 82 1.93 10.28 24.50
CA LEU A 82 3.06 11.11 24.90
C LEU A 82 2.61 12.34 25.68
N ARG A 83 1.53 13.00 25.23
CA ARG A 83 0.92 14.13 25.94
C ARG A 83 0.42 13.72 27.32
N LEU A 84 -0.39 12.66 27.40
CA LEU A 84 -0.91 12.14 28.67
C LEU A 84 0.21 11.77 29.64
N LYS A 85 1.28 11.15 29.16
CA LYS A 85 2.46 10.83 29.97
C LYS A 85 3.14 12.09 30.50
N ALA A 86 3.26 13.15 29.70
CA ALA A 86 3.79 14.43 30.13
C ALA A 86 2.90 15.09 31.21
N ASP A 87 1.58 14.91 31.10
CA ASP A 87 0.58 15.39 32.07
C ASP A 87 0.51 14.51 33.35
N GLY A 88 1.39 13.51 33.49
CA GLY A 88 1.46 12.63 34.66
C GLY A 88 0.44 11.50 34.68
N TYR A 89 -0.36 11.34 33.61
CA TYR A 89 -1.26 10.21 33.46
C TYR A 89 -0.46 8.92 33.22
N LYS A 90 -0.76 7.89 34.01
CA LYS A 90 -0.20 6.54 33.84
C LYS A 90 -1.27 5.67 33.17
N PRO A 91 -1.18 5.42 31.85
CA PRO A 91 -2.11 4.51 31.20
C PRO A 91 -1.96 3.11 31.79
N ASN A 92 -3.08 2.53 32.24
CA ASN A 92 -3.17 1.11 32.61
C ASN A 92 -3.23 0.17 31.37
N LEU A 93 -3.11 0.74 30.17
CA LEU A 93 -3.02 -0.02 28.92
C LEU A 93 -1.56 -0.34 28.62
N SER A 94 -1.21 -1.63 28.56
CA SER A 94 0.11 -2.09 28.15
C SER A 94 0.22 -2.05 26.61
N LEU A 95 0.39 -0.84 26.06
CA LEU A 95 0.55 -0.65 24.62
C LEU A 95 1.75 -1.41 24.05
N GLY A 96 2.79 -1.64 24.87
CA GLY A 96 3.93 -2.47 24.48
C GLY A 96 3.56 -3.94 24.26
N SER A 97 2.71 -4.52 25.12
CA SER A 97 2.25 -5.90 24.91
C SER A 97 1.29 -6.03 23.74
N GLU A 98 0.45 -5.02 23.50
CA GLU A 98 -0.44 -5.00 22.33
C GLU A 98 0.40 -4.93 21.04
N ALA A 99 1.34 -3.99 20.96
CA ALA A 99 2.25 -3.88 19.81
C ALA A 99 3.05 -5.17 19.58
N TYR A 100 3.51 -5.83 20.64
CA TYR A 100 4.20 -7.12 20.55
C TYR A 100 3.30 -8.24 19.98
N GLN A 101 2.03 -8.31 20.38
CA GLN A 101 1.09 -9.30 19.83
C GLN A 101 0.84 -9.06 18.35
N TRP A 102 0.70 -7.81 17.92
CA TRP A 102 0.59 -7.46 16.50
C TRP A 102 1.84 -7.82 15.71
N ASP A 103 3.03 -7.51 16.23
CA ASP A 103 4.32 -7.85 15.59
C ASP A 103 4.48 -9.37 15.42
N THR A 104 4.11 -10.13 16.45
CA THR A 104 4.12 -11.60 16.41
C THR A 104 3.16 -12.14 15.35
N LEU A 105 1.91 -11.68 15.36
CA LEU A 105 0.90 -12.09 14.37
C LEU A 105 1.34 -11.77 12.93
N LEU A 106 1.88 -10.56 12.70
CA LEU A 106 2.38 -10.16 11.39
C LEU A 106 3.57 -11.01 10.96
N THR A 107 4.47 -11.36 11.86
CA THR A 107 5.59 -12.27 11.58
C THR A 107 5.08 -13.66 11.19
N ASP A 108 4.08 -14.18 11.91
CA ASP A 108 3.47 -15.48 11.62
C ASP A 108 2.77 -15.51 10.25
N ILE A 109 2.06 -14.44 9.88
CA ILE A 109 1.42 -14.30 8.57
C ILE A 109 2.46 -14.28 7.44
N HIS A 110 3.60 -13.62 7.66
CA HIS A 110 4.67 -13.54 6.65
C HIS A 110 5.59 -14.77 6.61
N ARG A 111 5.48 -15.68 7.59
CA ARG A 111 6.22 -16.94 7.58
C ARG A 111 5.62 -17.87 6.52
N LYS A 112 6.33 -18.03 5.40
CA LYS A 112 5.95 -18.98 4.33
C LYS A 112 5.73 -20.39 4.93
N PRO A 113 4.76 -21.16 4.43
CA PRO A 113 4.64 -22.56 4.83
C PRO A 113 5.92 -23.28 4.40
N GLU A 114 6.60 -23.92 5.35
CA GLU A 114 7.71 -24.81 5.05
C GLU A 114 7.18 -25.94 4.16
N GLU A 115 7.59 -25.95 2.88
CA GLU A 115 7.43 -27.13 2.02
C GLU A 115 8.20 -28.27 2.68
N LYS A 116 7.46 -29.19 3.31
CA LYS A 116 8.02 -30.46 3.76
C LYS A 116 8.44 -31.25 2.52
N ALA A 117 9.76 -31.38 2.34
CA ALA A 117 10.38 -32.32 1.41
C ALA A 117 10.12 -33.78 1.82
#